data_AF-A0A0Q6KIU6-F1
#
_entry.id   AF-A0A0Q6KIU6-F1
#
_cell.length_a   1.000
_cell.length_b   1.000
_cell.length_c   1.000
_cell.angle_alpha   90.00
_cell.angle_beta   90.00
_cell.angle_gamma   90.00
#
_symmetry.space_group_name_H-M   'P 1'
#
loop_
_entity.id
_entity.type
_entity.pdbx_description
1 polymer ?
#
loop_
_entity_poly.entity_id
_entity_poly.type
_entity_poly.pdbx_seq_one_letter_code
_entity_poly.pdbx_strand_id
1 'polypeptide(L)'
;MLKLLSSLALFAMATAASAHELAKGPNGGPMVDVAGHHVEMVAKGTELVLYLSDAADKPLASAGTKAARAIIQDSGRTATVALAAVAPNKLVGTLAQPLGTGAKIVVSATLADGHALQARFTAN
;
A
#
# COMPACT_ATOMS: atom_id res chain seq x y z
N MET A 1 29.07 53.67 -8.11
CA MET A 1 29.07 52.42 -8.88
C MET A 1 27.85 51.61 -8.47
N LEU A 2 26.82 51.60 -9.32
CA LEU A 2 25.51 51.00 -9.08
C LEU A 2 25.55 49.54 -9.55
N LYS A 3 25.32 48.56 -8.66
CA LYS A 3 25.20 47.15 -9.04
C LYS A 3 23.72 46.77 -9.08
N LEU A 4 23.24 46.43 -10.28
CA LEU A 4 21.89 45.98 -10.58
C LEU A 4 21.55 44.69 -9.83
N LEU A 5 20.39 44.64 -9.17
CA LEU A 5 19.78 43.39 -8.71
C LEU A 5 18.96 42.80 -9.87
N SER A 6 19.33 41.60 -10.33
CA SER A 6 18.51 40.81 -11.26
C SER A 6 17.63 39.85 -10.47
N SER A 7 16.31 40.05 -10.51
CA SER A 7 15.33 39.12 -9.96
C SER A 7 15.04 38.02 -10.97
N LEU A 8 15.40 36.77 -10.65
CA LEU A 8 15.06 35.60 -11.46
C LEU A 8 13.70 35.06 -11.01
N ALA A 9 12.66 35.27 -11.82
CA ALA A 9 11.34 34.67 -11.62
C ALA A 9 11.37 33.21 -12.11
N LEU A 10 11.27 32.26 -11.17
CA LEU A 10 11.12 30.84 -11.49
C LEU A 10 9.65 30.52 -11.76
N PHE A 11 9.34 30.13 -13.00
CA PHE A 11 8.06 29.54 -13.38
C PHE A 11 7.93 28.15 -12.73
N ALA A 12 6.97 27.99 -11.82
CA ALA A 12 6.59 26.67 -11.31
C ALA A 12 5.72 25.96 -12.37
N MET A 13 6.29 24.94 -13.02
CA MET A 13 5.48 23.99 -13.79
C MET A 13 4.72 23.11 -12.79
N ALA A 14 3.41 23.34 -12.66
CA ALA A 14 2.51 22.42 -11.98
C ALA A 14 2.34 21.18 -12.88
N THR A 15 3.01 20.08 -12.55
CA THR A 15 2.74 18.80 -13.19
C THR A 15 1.40 18.29 -12.64
N ALA A 16 0.41 18.17 -13.53
CA ALA A 16 -0.85 17.50 -13.21
C ALA A 16 -0.56 16.03 -12.91
N ALA A 17 -0.63 15.65 -11.63
CA ALA A 17 -0.51 14.25 -11.22
C ALA A 17 -1.74 13.49 -11.72
N SER A 18 -1.53 12.63 -12.72
CA SER A 18 -2.56 11.69 -13.18
C SER A 18 -2.83 10.67 -12.08
N ALA A 19 -4.07 10.60 -11.61
CA ALA A 19 -4.54 9.55 -10.71
C ALA A 19 -4.61 8.23 -11.50
N HIS A 20 -3.49 7.53 -11.66
CA HIS A 20 -3.48 6.20 -12.24
C HIS A 20 -4.18 5.26 -11.25
N GLU A 21 -5.33 4.71 -11.64
CA GLU A 21 -6.02 3.66 -10.88
C GLU A 21 -5.05 2.47 -10.71
N LEU A 22 -5.01 1.88 -9.52
CA LEU A 22 -4.17 0.70 -9.29
C LEU A 22 -4.68 -0.47 -10.13
N ALA A 23 -3.76 -1.27 -10.67
CA ALA A 23 -4.12 -2.49 -11.38
C ALA A 23 -4.93 -3.41 -10.47
N LYS A 24 -5.89 -4.15 -11.05
CA LYS A 24 -6.64 -5.16 -10.30
C LYS A 24 -5.84 -6.46 -10.27
N GLY A 25 -5.66 -7.02 -9.09
CA GLY A 25 -5.03 -8.31 -8.90
C GLY A 25 -5.97 -9.48 -9.16
N PRO A 26 -5.46 -10.73 -9.09
CA PRO A 26 -6.22 -11.94 -9.39
C PRO A 26 -7.43 -12.19 -8.47
N ASN A 27 -7.45 -11.59 -7.29
CA ASN A 27 -8.55 -11.71 -6.32
C ASN A 27 -9.53 -10.51 -6.39
N GLY A 28 -9.35 -9.62 -7.37
CA GLY A 28 -10.22 -8.47 -7.64
C GLY A 28 -9.93 -7.21 -6.82
N GLY A 29 -8.89 -7.22 -5.97
CA GLY A 29 -8.45 -6.08 -5.19
C GLY A 29 -7.43 -5.20 -5.93
N PRO A 30 -7.16 -3.97 -5.45
CA PRO A 30 -6.05 -3.17 -5.97
C PRO A 30 -4.70 -3.85 -5.67
N MET A 31 -3.82 -3.82 -6.67
CA MET A 31 -2.48 -4.40 -6.64
C MET A 31 -1.42 -3.33 -6.85
N VAL A 32 -0.31 -3.46 -6.12
CA VAL A 32 0.86 -2.60 -6.25
C VAL A 32 2.12 -3.43 -6.41
N ASP A 33 3.10 -2.88 -7.13
CA ASP A 33 4.44 -3.45 -7.24
C ASP A 33 5.33 -2.83 -6.16
N VAL A 34 6.00 -3.67 -5.37
CA VAL A 34 6.94 -3.24 -4.32
C VAL A 34 8.17 -4.14 -4.34
N ALA A 35 9.33 -3.54 -4.61
CA ALA A 35 10.63 -4.25 -4.61
C ALA A 35 10.68 -5.50 -5.51
N GLY A 36 9.90 -5.55 -6.59
CA GLY A 36 9.83 -6.74 -7.47
C GLY A 36 8.82 -7.81 -7.02
N HIS A 37 7.92 -7.44 -6.11
CA HIS A 37 6.80 -8.27 -5.67
C HIS A 37 5.48 -7.57 -5.96
N HIS A 38 4.44 -8.37 -6.17
CA HIS A 38 3.08 -7.89 -6.29
C HIS A 38 2.37 -8.06 -4.96
N VAL A 39 1.71 -7.00 -4.50
CA VAL A 39 0.90 -7.01 -3.29
C VAL A 39 -0.50 -6.58 -3.64
N GLU A 40 -1.44 -7.52 -3.60
CA GLU A 40 -2.86 -7.26 -3.79
C GLU A 40 -3.56 -7.15 -2.43
N MET A 41 -4.33 -6.08 -2.24
CA MET A 41 -5.16 -5.89 -1.04
C MET A 41 -6.61 -6.22 -1.34
N VAL A 42 -7.20 -7.14 -0.57
CA VAL A 42 -8.62 -7.45 -0.59
C VAL A 42 -9.21 -7.19 0.80
N ALA A 43 -10.30 -6.42 0.85
CA ALA A 43 -11.08 -6.25 2.06
C ALA A 43 -12.47 -6.88 1.88
N LYS A 44 -12.87 -7.76 2.81
CA LYS A 44 -14.19 -8.40 2.80
C LYS A 44 -14.79 -8.35 4.21
N GLY A 45 -15.84 -7.55 4.38
CA GLY A 45 -16.39 -7.30 5.72
C GLY A 45 -15.31 -6.72 6.62
N THR A 46 -15.01 -7.40 7.72
CA THR A 46 -13.97 -7.00 8.68
C THR A 46 -12.62 -7.68 8.46
N GLU A 47 -12.44 -8.43 7.38
CA GLU A 47 -11.17 -9.07 7.05
C GLU A 47 -10.38 -8.22 6.04
N LEU A 48 -9.13 -7.90 6.36
CA LEU A 48 -8.16 -7.29 5.46
C LEU A 48 -7.12 -8.35 5.08
N VAL A 49 -7.03 -8.67 3.80
CA VAL A 49 -6.12 -9.70 3.27
C VAL A 49 -5.15 -9.06 2.30
N LEU A 50 -3.87 -9.34 2.47
CA LEU A 50 -2.84 -9.09 1.47
C LEU A 50 -2.41 -10.41 0.84
N TYR A 51 -2.50 -10.50 -0.47
CA TYR A 51 -1.93 -11.60 -1.25
C TYR A 51 -0.55 -11.18 -1.75
N LEU A 52 0.43 -12.06 -1.57
CA LEU A 52 1.82 -11.82 -1.94
C LEU A 52 2.22 -12.71 -3.12
N SER A 53 2.82 -12.12 -4.15
CA SER A 53 3.45 -12.85 -5.25
C SER A 53 4.75 -12.19 -5.69
N ASP A 54 5.61 -12.97 -6.36
CA ASP A 54 6.79 -12.43 -7.02
C ASP A 54 6.43 -11.73 -8.35
N ALA A 55 7.42 -11.12 -9.00
CA ALA A 55 7.25 -10.45 -10.30
C ALA A 55 6.74 -11.36 -11.44
N ALA A 56 6.78 -12.69 -11.26
CA ALA A 56 6.28 -13.68 -12.20
C ALA A 56 4.92 -14.26 -11.77
N ASP A 57 4.20 -13.57 -10.88
CA ASP A 57 2.89 -13.93 -10.34
C ASP A 57 2.88 -15.24 -9.53
N LYS A 58 4.04 -15.74 -9.11
CA LYS A 58 4.10 -16.96 -8.27
C LYS A 58 3.88 -16.58 -6.80
N PRO A 59 3.18 -17.43 -6.02
CA PRO A 59 2.96 -17.16 -4.59
C PRO A 59 4.28 -16.95 -3.84
N LEU A 60 4.41 -15.80 -3.17
CA LEU A 60 5.51 -15.51 -2.25
C LEU A 60 5.15 -15.97 -0.84
N ALA A 61 5.99 -16.76 -0.19
CA ALA A 61 5.70 -17.31 1.13
C ALA A 61 5.44 -16.20 2.19
N SER A 62 4.34 -16.31 2.93
CA SER A 62 4.03 -15.38 4.03
C SER A 62 4.76 -15.72 5.33
N ALA A 63 5.10 -17.01 5.52
CA ALA A 63 5.86 -17.48 6.66
C ALA A 63 7.26 -16.84 6.70
N GLY A 64 7.63 -16.27 7.85
CA GLY A 64 8.89 -15.54 8.01
C GLY A 64 8.77 -14.02 7.84
N THR A 65 7.62 -13.52 7.38
CA THR A 65 7.32 -12.08 7.36
C THR A 65 7.36 -11.50 8.78
N LYS A 66 7.99 -10.34 8.93
CA LYS A 66 8.18 -9.66 10.22
C LYS A 66 7.51 -8.28 10.23
N ALA A 67 7.07 -7.87 11.42
CA ALA A 67 6.51 -6.54 11.69
C ALA A 67 5.38 -6.11 10.72
N ALA A 68 4.60 -7.07 10.21
CA ALA A 68 3.52 -6.80 9.27
C ALA A 68 2.35 -6.10 9.95
N ARG A 69 1.98 -4.93 9.42
CA ARG A 69 0.87 -4.12 9.92
C ARG A 69 0.26 -3.24 8.83
N ALA A 70 -1.01 -2.89 9.02
CA ALA A 70 -1.70 -1.86 8.27
C ALA A 70 -2.05 -0.68 9.19
N ILE A 71 -1.77 0.54 8.75
CA ILE A 71 -2.27 1.78 9.36
C ILE A 71 -3.43 2.26 8.49
N ILE A 72 -4.59 2.42 9.10
CA ILE A 72 -5.85 2.69 8.41
C ILE A 72 -6.36 4.04 8.88
N GLN A 73 -6.60 4.94 7.92
CA GLN A 73 -7.32 6.19 8.14
C GLN A 73 -8.69 6.08 7.51
N ASP A 74 -9.74 6.12 8.33
CA ASP A 74 -11.12 6.01 7.89
C ASP A 74 -12.00 6.94 8.73
N SER A 75 -12.76 7.81 8.05
CA SER A 75 -13.73 8.69 8.69
C SER A 75 -13.12 9.53 9.84
N GLY A 76 -11.92 10.08 9.63
CA GLY A 76 -11.20 10.89 10.60
C GLY A 76 -10.53 10.11 11.75
N ARG A 77 -10.65 8.78 11.79
CA ARG A 77 -10.01 7.92 12.79
C ARG A 77 -8.80 7.22 12.20
N THR A 78 -7.77 7.02 13.02
CA THR A 78 -6.59 6.21 12.67
C THR A 78 -6.57 4.95 13.53
N ALA A 79 -6.40 3.79 12.90
CA ALA A 79 -6.22 2.50 13.57
C ALA A 79 -4.96 1.79 13.04
N THR A 80 -4.32 0.99 13.90
CA THR A 80 -3.25 0.07 13.47
C THR A 80 -3.75 -1.35 13.62
N VAL A 81 -3.62 -2.14 12.55
CA VAL A 81 -4.04 -3.54 12.48
C VAL A 81 -2.79 -4.39 12.29
N ALA A 82 -2.55 -5.32 13.20
CA ALA A 82 -1.51 -6.33 13.03
C ALA A 82 -1.93 -7.31 11.93
N LEU A 83 -0.98 -7.72 11.08
CA LEU A 83 -1.22 -8.69 10.03
C LEU A 83 -0.49 -9.99 10.36
N ALA A 84 -1.22 -11.09 10.43
CA ALA A 84 -0.68 -12.41 10.69
C ALA A 84 -0.41 -13.15 9.37
N ALA A 85 0.68 -13.91 9.32
CA ALA A 85 0.95 -14.79 8.18
C ALA A 85 -0.05 -15.96 8.16
N VAL A 86 -0.70 -16.14 7.01
CA VAL A 86 -1.55 -17.29 6.71
C VAL A 86 -1.00 -17.95 5.45
N ALA A 87 -0.72 -19.25 5.55
CA ALA A 87 -0.12 -20.00 4.46
C ALA A 87 -1.07 -20.10 3.25
N PRO A 88 -0.52 -20.19 2.01
CA PRO A 88 0.91 -20.12 1.71
C PRO A 88 1.45 -18.68 1.60
N ASN A 89 0.64 -17.71 1.19
CA ASN A 89 1.10 -16.40 0.70
C ASN A 89 0.23 -15.21 1.14
N LYS A 90 -0.46 -15.31 2.28
CA LYS A 90 -1.36 -14.26 2.76
C LYS A 90 -0.86 -13.60 4.04
N LEU A 91 -1.12 -12.31 4.16
CA LEU A 91 -1.08 -11.58 5.43
C LEU A 91 -2.50 -11.11 5.76
N VAL A 92 -3.04 -11.51 6.91
CA VAL A 92 -4.45 -11.29 7.27
C VAL A 92 -4.55 -10.48 8.56
N GLY A 93 -5.41 -9.46 8.57
CA GLY A 93 -5.74 -8.68 9.75
C GLY A 93 -7.24 -8.52 9.93
N THR A 94 -7.66 -8.39 11.18
CA THR A 94 -9.06 -8.13 11.54
C THR A 94 -9.27 -6.64 11.79
N LEU A 95 -10.23 -6.07 11.07
CA LEU A 95 -10.69 -4.69 11.21
C LEU A 95 -11.78 -4.60 12.30
N ALA A 96 -11.86 -3.47 13.00
CA ALA A 96 -12.93 -3.22 13.96
C ALA A 96 -14.31 -3.04 13.28
N GLN A 97 -14.31 -2.63 12.01
CA GLN A 97 -15.47 -2.39 11.17
C GLN A 97 -15.04 -2.52 9.70
N PRO A 98 -15.96 -2.78 8.75
CA PRO A 98 -15.65 -2.72 7.33
C PRO A 98 -15.08 -1.37 6.91
N LEU A 99 -14.17 -1.37 5.93
CA LEU A 99 -13.58 -0.14 5.41
C LEU A 99 -14.65 0.73 4.74
N GLY A 100 -14.72 2.01 5.12
CA GLY A 100 -15.49 3.00 4.37
C GLY A 100 -14.85 3.32 3.02
N THR A 101 -15.67 3.70 2.04
CA THR A 101 -15.20 4.24 0.76
C THR A 101 -14.26 5.44 1.01
N GLY A 102 -13.12 5.46 0.34
CA GLY A 102 -12.08 6.47 0.48
C GLY A 102 -11.11 6.24 1.64
N ALA A 103 -11.31 5.21 2.49
CA ALA A 103 -10.37 4.87 3.55
C ALA A 103 -8.96 4.68 2.97
N LYS A 104 -7.94 5.19 3.68
CA LYS A 104 -6.53 5.11 3.28
C LYS A 104 -5.84 4.05 4.11
N ILE A 105 -5.17 3.12 3.45
CA ILE A 105 -4.50 1.99 4.07
C ILE A 105 -3.02 2.08 3.71
N VAL A 106 -2.15 2.12 4.71
CA VAL A 106 -0.70 2.03 4.53
C VAL A 106 -0.22 0.73 5.15
N VAL A 107 0.35 -0.15 4.34
CA VAL A 107 0.91 -1.42 4.79
C VAL A 107 2.41 -1.29 4.95
N SER A 108 2.96 -1.93 5.98
CA SER A 108 4.40 -2.13 6.12
C SER A 108 4.72 -3.54 6.62
N ALA A 109 5.81 -4.13 6.13
CA ALA A 109 6.36 -5.40 6.62
C ALA A 109 7.82 -5.57 6.16
N THR A 110 8.53 -6.54 6.72
CA THR A 110 9.69 -7.17 6.09
C THR A 110 9.25 -8.55 5.61
N LEU A 111 9.28 -8.79 4.30
CA LEU A 111 8.85 -10.04 3.66
C LEU A 111 9.80 -11.19 4.02
N ALA A 112 9.36 -12.42 3.73
CA ALA A 112 10.10 -13.64 4.09
C ALA A 112 11.49 -13.73 3.44
N ASP A 113 11.67 -13.12 2.28
CA ASP A 113 12.93 -13.00 1.54
C ASP A 113 13.79 -11.79 1.98
N GLY A 114 13.33 -11.01 2.95
CA GLY A 114 14.03 -9.86 3.51
C GLY A 114 13.71 -8.52 2.84
N HIS A 115 12.92 -8.50 1.76
CA HIS A 115 12.53 -7.25 1.11
C HIS A 115 11.56 -6.44 1.98
N ALA A 116 11.71 -5.11 1.97
CA ALA A 116 10.79 -4.22 2.66
C ALA A 116 9.50 -4.04 1.84
N LEU A 117 8.35 -4.26 2.49
CA LEU A 117 7.05 -3.89 1.98
C LEU A 117 6.67 -2.52 2.56
N GLN A 118 6.39 -1.56 1.69
CA GLN A 118 5.65 -0.34 2.02
C GLN A 118 4.69 -0.02 0.88
N ALA A 119 3.39 -0.05 1.15
CA ALA A 119 2.35 0.10 0.13
C ALA A 119 1.21 1.00 0.64
N ARG A 120 0.56 1.72 -0.28
CA ARG A 120 -0.62 2.54 0.02
C ARG A 120 -1.79 2.17 -0.88
N PHE A 121 -2.96 1.98 -0.27
CA PHE A 121 -4.21 1.69 -0.96
C PHE A 121 -5.29 2.71 -0.56
N THR A 122 -6.30 2.82 -1.41
CA THR A 122 -7.56 3.50 -1.09
C THR A 122 -8.69 2.49 -1.28
N ALA A 123 -9.58 2.35 -0.29
CA ALA A 123 -10.79 1.56 -0.44
C ALA A 123 -11.77 2.29 -1.37
N ASN A 124 -12.39 1.58 -2.30
CA ASN A 124 -13.40 2.10 -3.22
C ASN A 124 -14.78 1.59 -2.80
#